data_AF-A0A955BM89-F1
#
_entry.id   AF-A0A955BM89-F1
#
_cell.length_a   1.000
_cell.length_b   1.000
_cell.length_c   1.000
_cell.angle_alpha   90.00
_cell.angle_beta   90.00
_cell.angle_gamma   90.00
#
_symmetry.space_group_name_H-M   'P 1'
#
loop_
_entity.id
_entity.type
_entity.pdbx_description
1 polymer ?
#
loop_
_entity_poly.entity_id
_entity_poly.type
_entity_poly.pdbx_seq_one_letter_code
_entity_poly.pdbx_strand_id
1 'polypeptide(L)'
;MRTLIVVSMLGGIAGFAVDVRGAVFQTDDFQSGTTENWTGNFTAPPVLQLNGGPAGVGDAFLLASTNSPTGPGSNLSAHNSSSDWTGDYASLNAGSVKVDLMSPLGSAALEMRLVLFGPVDPNDRWTSTNAAIVPNDGVWRSFEFSLAEADLTQIPGSSTYEVMFGNVFRVMLRHDAGGPSSGGSTVSGSVGIDNVRLVAAAPPLNADFDDDGDVDGDDLSDPVDGWESRFGVDLDGSDFLVWQQEFGFGPSLPLAQTVPEPNGVLLGAMAALLCLRPHGRLQTNRQGSRQRALL
;
A
#
# COMPACT_ATOMS: atom_id res chain seq x y z
N MET A 1 -77.07 -0.80 1.16
CA MET A 1 -75.99 -1.74 0.79
C MET A 1 -75.10 -1.06 -0.24
N ARG A 2 -73.88 -0.68 0.12
CA ARG A 2 -72.88 -0.12 -0.80
C ARG A 2 -71.76 -1.16 -0.93
N THR A 3 -71.62 -1.73 -2.13
CA THR A 3 -70.57 -2.71 -2.45
C THR A 3 -69.29 -1.95 -2.77
N LEU A 4 -68.26 -2.15 -1.94
CA LEU A 4 -66.92 -1.62 -2.14
C LEU A 4 -66.15 -2.60 -3.04
N ILE A 5 -65.80 -2.19 -4.25
CA ILE A 5 -64.93 -2.97 -5.15
C ILE A 5 -63.50 -2.55 -4.86
N VAL A 6 -62.74 -3.44 -4.21
CA VAL A 6 -61.29 -3.29 -4.03
C VAL A 6 -60.60 -3.89 -5.25
N VAL A 7 -60.04 -3.04 -6.10
CA VAL A 7 -59.20 -3.44 -7.23
C VAL A 7 -57.76 -3.53 -6.73
N SER A 8 -57.28 -4.74 -6.44
CA SER A 8 -55.86 -4.98 -6.18
C SER A 8 -55.09 -4.98 -7.51
N MET A 9 -54.36 -3.91 -7.80
CA MET A 9 -53.32 -3.92 -8.82
C MET A 9 -52.06 -4.58 -8.25
N LEU A 10 -51.83 -5.86 -8.55
CA LEU A 10 -50.49 -6.45 -8.45
C LEU A 10 -49.68 -5.98 -9.67
N GLY A 11 -49.00 -4.85 -9.53
CA GLY A 11 -47.94 -4.46 -10.46
C GLY A 11 -46.68 -5.29 -10.19
N GLY A 12 -46.45 -6.32 -10.99
CA GLY A 12 -45.20 -7.07 -10.99
C GLY A 12 -44.06 -6.16 -11.43
N ILE A 13 -43.23 -5.74 -10.48
CA ILE A 13 -41.98 -5.02 -10.78
C ILE A 13 -41.04 -6.08 -11.38
N ALA A 14 -40.79 -6.00 -12.69
CA ALA A 14 -39.75 -6.80 -13.31
C ALA A 14 -38.41 -6.35 -12.70
N GLY A 15 -37.85 -7.16 -11.80
CA GLY A 15 -36.51 -6.95 -11.30
C GLY A 15 -35.56 -7.05 -12.47
N PHE A 16 -34.96 -5.93 -12.87
CA PHE A 16 -33.79 -5.95 -13.73
C PHE A 16 -32.72 -6.72 -12.97
N ALA A 17 -32.35 -7.90 -13.47
CA ALA A 17 -31.13 -8.56 -13.03
C ALA A 17 -29.99 -7.64 -13.45
N VAL A 18 -29.47 -6.87 -12.49
CA VAL A 18 -28.19 -6.18 -12.64
C VAL A 18 -27.17 -7.29 -12.88
N ASP A 19 -26.52 -7.30 -14.04
CA ASP A 19 -25.36 -8.15 -14.29
C ASP A 19 -24.28 -7.65 -13.32
N VAL A 20 -24.24 -8.22 -12.12
CA VAL A 20 -23.19 -7.99 -11.14
C VAL A 20 -21.97 -8.75 -11.64
N ARG A 21 -21.35 -8.28 -12.72
CA ARG A 21 -19.96 -8.62 -12.96
C ARG A 21 -19.19 -7.91 -11.85
N GLY A 22 -18.77 -8.69 -10.85
CA GLY A 22 -17.93 -8.20 -9.78
C GLY A 22 -16.62 -7.66 -10.36
N ALA A 23 -16.07 -6.67 -9.68
CA ALA A 23 -14.71 -6.23 -9.95
C ALA A 23 -13.76 -7.44 -9.93
N VAL A 24 -12.69 -7.39 -10.72
CA VAL A 24 -11.64 -8.40 -10.72
C VAL A 24 -10.33 -7.74 -10.31
N PHE A 25 -9.40 -8.52 -9.77
CA PHE A 25 -8.03 -8.03 -9.64
C PHE A 25 -7.47 -7.81 -11.04
N GLN A 26 -7.28 -6.53 -11.38
CA GLN A 26 -6.90 -6.05 -12.70
C GLN A 26 -5.56 -5.33 -12.61
N THR A 27 -4.78 -5.42 -13.68
CA THR A 27 -3.57 -4.62 -13.90
C THR A 27 -3.67 -3.93 -15.24
N ASP A 28 -3.56 -2.61 -15.23
CA ASP A 28 -3.42 -1.81 -16.44
C ASP A 28 -1.98 -1.33 -16.54
N ASP A 29 -1.21 -2.00 -17.38
CA ASP A 29 0.20 -1.71 -17.71
C ASP A 29 0.33 -1.01 -19.07
N PHE A 30 -0.79 -0.73 -19.75
CA PHE A 30 -0.85 -0.03 -21.03
C PHE A 30 -0.09 -0.69 -22.18
N GLN A 31 0.36 -1.95 -22.01
CA GLN A 31 1.10 -2.69 -23.02
C GLN A 31 0.22 -3.21 -24.15
N SER A 32 -1.10 -3.10 -24.02
CA SER A 32 -2.06 -3.37 -25.10
C SER A 32 -1.98 -2.38 -26.27
N GLY A 33 -1.26 -1.26 -26.11
CA GLY A 33 -1.24 -0.19 -27.10
C GLY A 33 -2.50 0.68 -27.10
N THR A 34 -3.28 0.64 -26.02
CA THR A 34 -4.49 1.45 -25.79
C THR A 34 -4.41 2.17 -24.45
N THR A 35 -5.37 3.05 -24.15
CA THR A 35 -5.48 3.65 -22.80
C THR A 35 -6.20 2.75 -21.80
N GLU A 36 -6.60 1.53 -22.19
CA GLU A 36 -7.25 0.54 -21.30
C GLU A 36 -8.49 1.10 -20.59
N ASN A 37 -9.27 1.91 -21.33
CA ASN A 37 -10.46 2.63 -20.87
C ASN A 37 -10.21 3.75 -19.85
N TRP A 38 -8.95 4.05 -19.52
CA TRP A 38 -8.62 5.26 -18.79
C TRP A 38 -8.94 6.48 -19.66
N THR A 39 -9.75 7.36 -19.09
CA THR A 39 -10.14 8.65 -19.66
C THR A 39 -9.90 9.74 -18.63
N GLY A 40 -10.27 10.99 -18.90
CA GLY A 40 -10.00 12.07 -17.97
C GLY A 40 -10.68 13.35 -18.39
N ASN A 41 -9.99 14.45 -18.18
CA ASN A 41 -10.49 15.76 -18.53
C ASN A 41 -10.81 15.83 -20.03
N PHE A 42 -12.04 16.18 -20.40
CA PHE A 42 -12.47 16.18 -21.81
C PHE A 42 -11.62 17.11 -22.70
N THR A 43 -11.11 18.21 -22.13
CA THR A 43 -10.26 19.14 -22.89
C THR A 43 -8.82 18.67 -23.03
N ALA A 44 -8.39 17.74 -22.17
CA ALA A 44 -7.04 17.19 -22.12
C ALA A 44 -7.10 15.70 -21.73
N PRO A 45 -7.64 14.84 -22.62
CA PRO A 45 -7.78 13.43 -22.31
C PRO A 45 -6.39 12.82 -22.10
N PRO A 46 -6.24 11.85 -21.19
CA PRO A 46 -4.99 11.11 -21.06
C PRO A 46 -4.57 10.48 -22.39
N VAL A 47 -3.28 10.57 -22.69
CA VAL A 47 -2.71 10.06 -23.95
C VAL A 47 -1.76 8.92 -23.66
N LEU A 48 -1.80 7.88 -24.49
CA LEU A 48 -0.83 6.79 -24.42
C LEU A 48 0.54 7.26 -24.92
N GLN A 49 1.58 7.01 -24.14
CA GLN A 49 2.98 7.16 -24.51
C GLN A 49 3.58 5.77 -24.67
N LEU A 50 4.15 5.45 -25.84
CA LEU A 50 4.63 4.09 -26.14
C LEU A 50 6.02 3.76 -25.56
N ASN A 51 6.64 4.70 -24.85
CA ASN A 51 7.98 4.55 -24.29
C ASN A 51 8.14 5.46 -23.08
N GLY A 52 9.02 5.09 -22.16
CA GLY A 52 9.42 5.92 -21.03
C GLY A 52 8.69 5.62 -19.74
N GLY A 53 7.95 4.50 -19.67
CA GLY A 53 7.42 3.93 -18.43
C GLY A 53 8.51 3.52 -17.43
N PRO A 54 8.16 2.97 -16.26
CA PRO A 54 9.08 2.55 -15.20
C PRO A 54 10.20 1.59 -15.66
N ALA A 55 9.91 0.69 -16.60
CA ALA A 55 10.88 -0.23 -17.20
C ALA A 55 11.70 0.39 -18.36
N GLY A 56 11.40 1.63 -18.75
CA GLY A 56 12.20 2.44 -19.68
C GLY A 56 11.74 2.37 -21.13
N VAL A 57 12.66 2.04 -22.04
CA VAL A 57 12.37 2.03 -23.49
C VAL A 57 11.47 0.83 -23.84
N GLY A 58 10.41 1.06 -24.61
CA GLY A 58 9.40 0.06 -24.96
C GLY A 58 8.31 -0.13 -23.90
N ASP A 59 8.43 0.55 -22.77
CA ASP A 59 7.45 0.52 -21.68
C ASP A 59 6.44 1.66 -21.89
N ALA A 60 5.21 1.28 -22.17
CA ALA A 60 4.14 2.20 -22.50
C ALA A 60 3.44 2.66 -21.23
N PHE A 61 3.05 3.92 -21.15
CA PHE A 61 2.37 4.47 -19.99
C PHE A 61 1.30 5.48 -20.40
N LEU A 62 0.43 5.85 -19.46
CA LEU A 62 -0.59 6.86 -19.66
C LEU A 62 -0.11 8.23 -19.17
N LEU A 63 -0.12 9.24 -20.03
CA LEU A 63 0.19 10.63 -19.68
C LEU A 63 -1.09 11.46 -19.54
N ALA A 64 -1.42 11.85 -18.31
CA ALA A 64 -2.48 12.83 -18.05
C ALA A 64 -1.86 14.24 -17.93
N SER A 65 -2.54 15.26 -18.44
CA SER A 65 -2.05 16.64 -18.42
C SER A 65 -3.18 17.66 -18.28
N THR A 66 -2.84 18.87 -17.85
CA THR A 66 -3.75 20.02 -17.83
C THR A 66 -3.39 21.01 -18.93
N ASN A 67 -4.38 21.64 -19.56
CA ASN A 67 -4.13 22.65 -20.60
C ASN A 67 -3.83 24.05 -20.04
N SER A 68 -4.24 24.32 -18.80
CA SER A 68 -4.21 25.65 -18.19
C SER A 68 -4.42 25.51 -16.68
N PRO A 69 -3.76 26.33 -15.84
CA PRO A 69 -4.01 26.36 -14.40
C PRO A 69 -5.38 26.95 -14.02
N THR A 70 -6.11 27.54 -14.98
CA THR A 70 -7.43 28.14 -14.77
C THR A 70 -8.46 27.67 -15.81
N GLY A 71 -9.73 27.58 -15.39
CA GLY A 71 -10.86 27.28 -16.28
C GLY A 71 -11.12 25.77 -16.46
N PRO A 72 -12.03 25.39 -17.36
CA PRO A 72 -12.25 23.99 -17.73
C PRO A 72 -10.92 23.38 -18.19
N GLY A 73 -10.57 22.19 -17.70
CA GLY A 73 -9.26 21.61 -18.02
C GLY A 73 -8.19 21.70 -16.94
N SER A 74 -8.43 22.45 -15.87
CA SER A 74 -7.39 22.80 -14.88
C SER A 74 -7.15 21.79 -13.77
N ASN A 75 -8.05 20.81 -13.62
CA ASN A 75 -7.87 19.73 -12.67
C ASN A 75 -7.23 18.54 -13.38
N LEU A 76 -6.08 18.10 -12.87
CA LEU A 76 -5.35 16.95 -13.38
C LEU A 76 -6.02 15.67 -12.85
N SER A 77 -6.56 14.85 -13.75
CA SER A 77 -7.14 13.56 -13.38
C SER A 77 -7.17 12.55 -14.52
N ALA A 78 -7.15 11.28 -14.15
CA ALA A 78 -7.47 10.14 -15.00
C ALA A 78 -8.42 9.20 -14.24
N HIS A 79 -9.39 8.62 -14.93
CA HIS A 79 -10.36 7.71 -14.31
C HIS A 79 -10.76 6.57 -15.22
N ASN A 80 -11.20 5.48 -14.61
CA ASN A 80 -11.72 4.30 -15.26
C ASN A 80 -13.10 3.94 -14.69
N SER A 81 -14.06 3.66 -15.58
CA SER A 81 -15.43 3.23 -15.27
C SER A 81 -15.80 1.95 -16.02
N SER A 82 -14.83 1.20 -16.56
CA SER A 82 -15.08 -0.11 -17.15
C SER A 82 -15.41 -1.14 -16.07
N SER A 83 -16.00 -2.28 -16.46
CA SER A 83 -16.28 -3.39 -15.56
C SER A 83 -15.03 -4.02 -14.92
N ASP A 84 -13.84 -3.71 -15.43
CA ASP A 84 -12.59 -4.23 -14.88
C ASP A 84 -12.20 -3.51 -13.57
N TRP A 85 -12.64 -2.26 -13.43
CA TRP A 85 -12.38 -1.38 -12.28
C TRP A 85 -13.62 -1.06 -11.44
N THR A 86 -14.79 -1.58 -11.82
CA THR A 86 -16.07 -1.28 -11.16
C THR A 86 -16.75 -2.55 -10.67
N GLY A 87 -17.56 -2.44 -9.62
CA GLY A 87 -18.29 -3.56 -9.02
C GLY A 87 -18.03 -3.71 -7.52
N ASP A 88 -18.30 -4.91 -7.00
CA ASP A 88 -18.27 -5.20 -5.56
C ASP A 88 -16.84 -5.46 -5.07
N TYR A 89 -16.23 -4.42 -4.50
CA TYR A 89 -14.88 -4.50 -3.93
C TYR A 89 -14.85 -5.23 -2.59
N ALA A 90 -15.98 -5.22 -1.85
CA ALA A 90 -16.12 -5.96 -0.60
C ALA A 90 -16.06 -7.48 -0.86
N SER A 91 -16.83 -7.98 -1.82
CA SER A 91 -16.81 -9.40 -2.21
C SER A 91 -15.48 -9.82 -2.84
N LEU A 92 -14.75 -8.90 -3.48
CA LEU A 92 -13.41 -9.14 -4.02
C LEU A 92 -12.33 -9.19 -2.92
N ASN A 93 -12.63 -8.71 -1.71
CA ASN A 93 -11.64 -8.42 -0.66
C ASN A 93 -10.52 -7.50 -1.19
N ALA A 94 -10.91 -6.43 -1.91
CA ALA A 94 -9.95 -5.43 -2.37
C ALA A 94 -9.41 -4.62 -1.18
N GLY A 95 -8.11 -4.33 -1.16
CA GLY A 95 -7.48 -3.63 -0.04
C GLY A 95 -6.64 -2.44 -0.42
N SER A 96 -6.05 -2.42 -1.63
CA SER A 96 -5.32 -1.24 -2.09
C SER A 96 -5.34 -1.10 -3.61
N VAL A 97 -5.08 0.13 -4.06
CA VAL A 97 -4.69 0.41 -5.44
C VAL A 97 -3.21 0.76 -5.46
N LYS A 98 -2.41 -0.03 -6.17
CA LYS A 98 -0.99 0.24 -6.41
C LYS A 98 -0.81 0.88 -7.78
N VAL A 99 0.13 1.80 -7.90
CA VAL A 99 0.37 2.53 -9.15
C VAL A 99 1.80 3.07 -9.20
N ASP A 100 2.40 3.07 -10.38
CA ASP A 100 3.61 3.82 -10.64
C ASP A 100 3.26 5.22 -11.15
N LEU A 101 3.81 6.25 -10.52
CA LEU A 101 3.59 7.64 -10.90
C LEU A 101 4.91 8.38 -11.12
N MET A 102 4.89 9.31 -12.07
CA MET A 102 6.02 10.20 -12.36
C MET A 102 5.50 11.56 -12.78
N SER A 103 6.02 12.65 -12.20
CA SER A 103 5.77 13.99 -12.72
C SER A 103 6.98 14.44 -13.57
N PRO A 104 6.80 14.73 -14.87
CA PRO A 104 7.92 15.06 -15.75
C PRO A 104 8.69 16.32 -15.32
N LEU A 105 9.97 16.40 -15.68
CA LEU A 105 10.74 17.64 -15.52
C LEU A 105 10.01 18.82 -16.20
N GLY A 106 9.86 19.92 -15.49
CA GLY A 106 9.12 21.10 -15.95
C GLY A 106 7.61 21.07 -15.63
N SER A 107 7.09 19.99 -15.06
CA SER A 107 5.78 19.95 -14.42
C SER A 107 5.84 20.47 -12.97
N ALA A 108 4.68 20.76 -12.37
CA ALA A 108 4.55 20.97 -10.93
C ALA A 108 4.71 19.65 -10.17
N ALA A 109 5.23 19.70 -8.93
CA ALA A 109 5.10 18.57 -8.01
C ALA A 109 3.62 18.37 -7.66
N LEU A 110 3.21 17.11 -7.46
CA LEU A 110 1.80 16.75 -7.36
C LEU A 110 1.50 16.08 -6.02
N GLU A 111 0.35 16.45 -5.46
CA GLU A 111 -0.32 15.71 -4.39
C GLU A 111 -1.42 14.87 -5.03
N MET A 112 -1.13 13.58 -5.24
CA MET A 112 -2.02 12.65 -5.95
C MET A 112 -2.89 11.87 -4.97
N ARG A 113 -4.17 11.68 -5.32
CA ARG A 113 -5.15 10.95 -4.51
C ARG A 113 -5.91 9.95 -5.35
N LEU A 114 -6.30 8.86 -4.70
CA LEU A 114 -7.32 7.94 -5.20
C LEU A 114 -8.70 8.47 -4.83
N VAL A 115 -9.66 8.36 -5.74
CA VAL A 115 -11.08 8.68 -5.52
C VAL A 115 -11.94 7.53 -6.04
N LEU A 116 -12.79 7.01 -5.18
CA LEU A 116 -13.84 6.04 -5.50
C LEU A 116 -15.19 6.75 -5.59
N PHE A 117 -16.01 6.34 -6.55
CA PHE A 117 -17.37 6.86 -6.71
C PHE A 117 -18.38 5.75 -6.43
N GLY A 118 -19.39 6.06 -5.61
CA GLY A 118 -20.50 5.15 -5.31
C GLY A 118 -21.55 5.07 -6.43
N PRO A 119 -22.49 4.13 -6.34
CA PRO A 119 -23.47 3.85 -7.39
C PRO A 119 -24.74 4.71 -7.29
N VAL A 120 -24.98 5.37 -6.15
CA VAL A 120 -26.26 6.05 -5.84
C VAL A 120 -26.27 7.48 -6.39
N ASP A 121 -25.26 8.27 -6.05
CA ASP A 121 -25.06 9.63 -6.56
C ASP A 121 -23.66 9.74 -7.19
N PRO A 122 -23.50 10.27 -8.42
CA PRO A 122 -22.18 10.56 -9.00
C PRO A 122 -21.34 11.57 -8.18
N ASN A 123 -21.93 12.20 -7.17
CA ASN A 123 -21.23 13.02 -6.19
C ASN A 123 -20.74 12.24 -4.97
N ASP A 124 -21.27 11.04 -4.67
CA ASP A 124 -20.81 10.20 -3.57
C ASP A 124 -19.36 9.76 -3.83
N ARG A 125 -18.42 10.42 -3.15
CA ARG A 125 -16.99 10.18 -3.32
C ARG A 125 -16.33 9.84 -2.00
N TRP A 126 -15.43 8.88 -2.08
CA TRP A 126 -14.49 8.54 -1.03
C TRP A 126 -13.10 8.76 -1.58
N THR A 127 -12.34 9.64 -0.95
CA THR A 127 -11.02 10.08 -1.42
C THR A 127 -9.98 9.66 -0.39
N SER A 128 -8.81 9.17 -0.81
CA SER A 128 -7.73 8.89 0.14
C SER A 128 -7.47 10.10 1.05
N THR A 129 -7.41 9.88 2.36
CA THR A 129 -7.21 10.92 3.39
C THR A 129 -5.83 11.55 3.24
N ASN A 130 -4.81 10.72 2.99
CA ASN A 130 -3.45 11.15 2.69
C ASN A 130 -3.21 11.19 1.18
N ALA A 131 -2.46 12.20 0.73
CA ALA A 131 -2.02 12.30 -0.67
C ALA A 131 -0.65 11.62 -0.84
N ALA A 132 -0.45 10.98 -1.98
CA ALA A 132 0.85 10.57 -2.45
C ALA A 132 1.59 11.78 -3.03
N ILE A 133 2.77 12.10 -2.48
CA ILE A 133 3.60 13.18 -3.00
C ILE A 133 4.42 12.66 -4.18
N VAL A 134 4.17 13.19 -5.37
CA VAL A 134 4.92 12.87 -6.60
C VAL A 134 5.82 14.06 -6.95
N PRO A 135 7.14 13.95 -6.70
CA PRO A 135 8.09 15.00 -7.06
C PRO A 135 8.15 15.20 -8.58
N ASN A 136 8.49 16.43 -9.00
CA ASN A 136 8.66 16.81 -10.40
C ASN A 136 10.09 16.59 -10.92
N ASP A 137 10.70 15.48 -10.53
CA ASP A 137 12.07 15.13 -10.90
C ASP A 137 12.16 14.17 -12.09
N GLY A 138 11.02 13.80 -12.68
CA GLY A 138 10.96 12.87 -13.80
C GLY A 138 11.29 11.42 -13.43
N VAL A 139 11.25 11.06 -12.14
CA VAL A 139 11.57 9.70 -11.66
C VAL A 139 10.28 8.94 -11.32
N TRP A 140 10.14 7.74 -11.88
CA TRP A 140 9.08 6.80 -11.55
C TRP A 140 9.21 6.28 -10.13
N ARG A 141 8.07 6.22 -9.42
CA ARG A 141 7.96 5.65 -8.08
C ARG A 141 6.65 4.89 -7.95
N SER A 142 6.68 3.82 -7.16
CA SER A 142 5.49 3.08 -6.80
C SER A 142 4.81 3.71 -5.60
N PHE A 143 3.50 3.85 -5.68
CA PHE A 143 2.62 4.35 -4.63
C PHE A 143 1.51 3.34 -4.36
N GLU A 144 0.99 3.38 -3.15
CA GLU A 144 -0.10 2.53 -2.69
C GLU A 144 -1.15 3.39 -1.99
N PHE A 145 -2.39 3.24 -2.42
CA PHE A 145 -3.55 3.88 -1.81
C PHE A 145 -4.38 2.80 -1.12
N SER A 146 -4.38 2.83 0.22
CA SER A 146 -5.25 1.98 1.03
C SER A 146 -6.72 2.24 0.68
N LEU A 147 -7.49 1.16 0.67
CA LEU A 147 -8.93 1.18 0.50
C LEU A 147 -9.69 1.02 1.82
N ALA A 148 -8.98 0.88 2.95
CA ALA A 148 -9.61 0.82 4.27
C ALA A 148 -10.43 2.09 4.55
N GLU A 149 -11.58 1.95 5.23
CA GLU A 149 -12.47 3.08 5.50
C GLU A 149 -11.76 4.22 6.26
N ALA A 150 -10.92 3.89 7.23
CA ALA A 150 -10.15 4.87 8.01
C ALA A 150 -9.18 5.71 7.17
N ASP A 151 -8.71 5.17 6.03
CA ASP A 151 -7.79 5.83 5.11
C ASP A 151 -8.51 6.63 4.02
N LEU A 152 -9.84 6.64 4.03
CA LEU A 152 -10.67 7.38 3.09
C LEU A 152 -11.48 8.46 3.80
N THR A 153 -11.53 9.65 3.21
CA THR A 153 -12.41 10.73 3.61
C THR A 153 -13.60 10.77 2.65
N GLN A 154 -14.82 10.72 3.18
CA GLN A 154 -16.03 10.95 2.41
C GLN A 154 -16.16 12.44 2.04
N ILE A 155 -16.33 12.76 0.76
CA ILE A 155 -16.34 14.13 0.25
C ILE A 155 -17.46 14.35 -0.78
N PRO A 156 -18.25 15.42 -0.59
CA PRO A 156 -19.62 15.32 -0.06
C PRO A 156 -20.41 14.15 -0.66
N GLY A 157 -21.23 13.51 0.14
CA GLY A 157 -22.10 12.40 -0.26
C GLY A 157 -22.99 11.98 0.89
N SER A 158 -23.88 11.04 0.64
CA SER A 158 -24.73 10.43 1.69
C SER A 158 -24.61 8.91 1.76
N SER A 159 -23.96 8.27 0.78
CA SER A 159 -23.68 6.83 0.81
C SER A 159 -22.72 6.48 1.93
N THR A 160 -23.00 5.43 2.69
CA THR A 160 -22.02 4.85 3.63
C THR A 160 -20.86 4.21 2.88
N TYR A 161 -19.78 3.88 3.60
CA TYR A 161 -18.63 3.17 3.05
C TYR A 161 -19.06 1.83 2.46
N GLU A 162 -19.88 1.05 3.19
CA GLU A 162 -20.30 -0.29 2.77
C GLU A 162 -21.10 -0.27 1.46
N VAL A 163 -21.95 0.74 1.27
CA VAL A 163 -22.73 0.90 0.03
C VAL A 163 -21.83 1.28 -1.15
N MET A 164 -20.84 2.17 -0.94
CA MET A 164 -19.89 2.54 -1.98
C MET A 164 -18.96 1.36 -2.32
N PHE A 165 -18.42 0.69 -1.31
CA PHE A 165 -17.44 -0.37 -1.45
C PHE A 165 -18.06 -1.66 -2.00
N GLY A 166 -19.33 -1.92 -1.70
CA GLY A 166 -20.09 -3.02 -2.28
C GLY A 166 -20.45 -2.83 -3.76
N ASN A 167 -20.25 -1.64 -4.34
CA ASN A 167 -20.53 -1.38 -5.76
C ASN A 167 -19.85 -0.09 -6.26
N VAL A 168 -18.52 -0.14 -6.41
CA VAL A 168 -17.71 0.97 -6.94
C VAL A 168 -18.07 1.22 -8.41
N PHE A 169 -18.45 2.45 -8.76
CA PHE A 169 -18.85 2.84 -10.12
C PHE A 169 -17.74 3.54 -10.93
N ARG A 170 -16.70 4.03 -10.25
CA ARG A 170 -15.54 4.64 -10.89
C ARG A 170 -14.36 4.67 -9.94
N VAL A 171 -13.17 4.48 -10.50
CA VAL A 171 -11.89 4.77 -9.85
C VAL A 171 -11.24 5.95 -10.55
N MET A 172 -10.67 6.88 -9.79
CA MET A 172 -9.99 8.06 -10.33
C MET A 172 -8.71 8.34 -9.56
N LEU A 173 -7.65 8.67 -10.30
CA LEU A 173 -6.44 9.29 -9.79
C LEU A 173 -6.52 10.79 -10.11
N ARG A 174 -6.31 11.66 -9.12
CA ARG A 174 -6.35 13.11 -9.34
C ARG A 174 -5.35 13.87 -8.49
N HIS A 175 -4.99 15.06 -8.94
CA HIS A 175 -4.32 16.04 -8.11
C HIS A 175 -5.31 16.75 -7.17
N ASP A 176 -4.98 16.81 -5.89
CA ASP A 176 -5.80 17.46 -4.86
C ASP A 176 -4.94 17.89 -3.66
N ALA A 177 -4.34 19.08 -3.78
CA ALA A 177 -3.45 19.65 -2.78
C ALA A 177 -4.15 19.99 -1.46
N GLY A 178 -3.45 19.80 -0.35
CA GLY A 178 -4.00 20.04 0.99
C GLY A 178 -4.92 18.91 1.42
N GLY A 179 -6.11 19.21 1.94
CA GLY A 179 -7.09 18.19 2.36
C GLY A 179 -7.94 17.68 1.19
N PRO A 180 -8.51 16.46 1.27
CA PRO A 180 -9.43 15.94 0.25
C PRO A 180 -10.58 16.92 -0.06
N SER A 181 -10.86 17.16 -1.34
CA SER A 181 -11.88 18.12 -1.79
C SER A 181 -12.84 17.51 -2.83
N SER A 182 -13.96 18.16 -3.13
CA SER A 182 -14.90 17.58 -4.10
C SER A 182 -14.31 17.60 -5.51
N GLY A 183 -13.69 18.71 -5.91
CA GLY A 183 -13.21 18.95 -7.27
C GLY A 183 -11.78 18.54 -7.55
N GLY A 184 -10.93 18.38 -6.52
CA GLY A 184 -9.48 18.46 -6.70
C GLY A 184 -8.99 19.91 -6.71
N SER A 185 -7.67 20.07 -6.75
CA SER A 185 -7.02 21.37 -6.87
C SER A 185 -6.58 21.62 -8.31
N THR A 186 -6.57 22.89 -8.73
CA THR A 186 -6.05 23.24 -10.05
C THR A 186 -4.54 23.16 -10.06
N VAL A 187 -3.97 22.72 -11.18
CA VAL A 187 -2.52 22.67 -11.38
C VAL A 187 -2.19 22.91 -12.84
N SER A 188 -0.99 23.42 -13.12
CA SER A 188 -0.39 23.34 -14.45
C SER A 188 0.68 22.27 -14.41
N GLY A 189 0.36 21.09 -14.94
CA GLY A 189 1.26 19.96 -14.88
C GLY A 189 0.76 18.73 -15.63
N SER A 190 1.59 17.70 -15.56
CA SER A 190 1.33 16.38 -16.12
C SER A 190 1.78 15.29 -15.14
N VAL A 191 1.17 14.13 -15.26
CA VAL A 191 1.55 12.92 -14.54
C VAL A 191 1.58 11.74 -15.50
N GLY A 192 2.69 11.00 -15.50
CA GLY A 192 2.77 9.66 -16.04
C GLY A 192 2.18 8.69 -15.03
N ILE A 193 1.33 7.78 -15.52
CA ILE A 193 0.60 6.77 -14.76
C ILE A 193 0.89 5.44 -15.45
N ASP A 194 1.34 4.45 -14.68
CA ASP A 194 1.63 3.11 -15.16
C ASP A 194 1.35 2.06 -14.08
N ASN A 195 1.27 0.79 -14.49
CA ASN A 195 1.13 -0.35 -13.59
C ASN A 195 0.01 -0.16 -12.55
N VAL A 196 -1.17 0.30 -12.98
CA VAL A 196 -2.30 0.51 -12.07
C VAL A 196 -2.89 -0.84 -11.70
N ARG A 197 -2.90 -1.20 -10.41
CA ARG A 197 -3.27 -2.53 -9.94
C ARG A 197 -4.27 -2.45 -8.81
N LEU A 198 -5.39 -3.16 -8.94
CA LEU A 198 -6.26 -3.46 -7.81
C LEU A 198 -5.70 -4.68 -7.08
N VAL A 199 -5.40 -4.56 -5.80
CA VAL A 199 -4.75 -5.60 -5.00
C VAL A 199 -5.66 -6.01 -3.84
N ALA A 200 -5.63 -7.31 -3.52
CA ALA A 200 -6.35 -7.85 -2.37
C ALA A 200 -5.89 -7.16 -1.09
N ALA A 201 -6.80 -7.04 -0.12
CA ALA A 201 -6.41 -6.75 1.25
C ALA A 201 -5.45 -7.84 1.71
N ALA A 202 -4.43 -7.42 2.46
CA ALA A 202 -3.62 -8.38 3.19
C ALA A 202 -4.58 -9.26 4.01
N PRO A 203 -4.35 -10.58 4.07
CA PRO A 203 -5.10 -11.40 5.01
C PRO A 203 -4.95 -10.79 6.41
N PRO A 204 -6.02 -10.75 7.21
CA PRO A 204 -5.90 -10.29 8.59
C PRO A 204 -4.81 -11.12 9.27
N LEU A 205 -3.89 -10.41 9.92
CA LEU A 205 -2.87 -11.01 10.75
C LEU A 205 -3.55 -11.32 12.08
N ASN A 206 -3.72 -12.60 12.38
CA ASN A 206 -4.47 -13.01 13.57
C ASN A 206 -3.68 -12.73 14.85
N ALA A 207 -2.38 -12.46 14.72
CA ALA A 207 -1.48 -12.10 15.80
C ALA A 207 -1.04 -10.64 15.81
N ASP A 208 -1.65 -9.80 14.98
CA ASP A 208 -1.57 -8.33 15.07
C ASP A 208 -2.53 -7.92 16.19
N PHE A 209 -2.01 -7.95 17.42
CA PHE A 209 -2.79 -7.79 18.64
C PHE A 209 -3.03 -6.33 19.01
N ASP A 210 -2.16 -5.42 18.56
CA ASP A 210 -2.31 -3.98 18.74
C ASP A 210 -2.91 -3.24 17.52
N ASP A 211 -3.30 -4.01 16.49
CA ASP A 211 -3.99 -3.57 15.27
C ASP A 211 -3.18 -2.52 14.48
N ASP A 212 -1.85 -2.61 14.50
CA ASP A 212 -0.96 -1.65 13.83
C ASP A 212 -0.60 -2.05 12.38
N GLY A 213 -0.97 -3.26 11.97
CA GLY A 213 -0.83 -3.78 10.62
C GLY A 213 0.39 -4.66 10.38
N ASP A 214 1.21 -4.93 11.40
CA ASP A 214 2.25 -5.95 11.35
C ASP A 214 2.18 -6.95 12.53
N VAL A 215 3.07 -7.93 12.55
CA VAL A 215 3.19 -8.87 13.68
C VAL A 215 4.62 -8.88 14.16
N ASP A 216 4.92 -8.14 15.21
CA ASP A 216 6.26 -7.94 15.74
C ASP A 216 6.33 -8.03 17.28
N GLY A 217 7.34 -7.39 17.88
CA GLY A 217 7.56 -7.44 19.33
C GLY A 217 6.56 -6.61 20.13
N ASP A 218 5.94 -5.61 19.49
CA ASP A 218 4.97 -4.72 20.11
C ASP A 218 3.65 -5.49 20.34
N ASP A 219 3.20 -6.34 19.42
CA ASP A 219 2.09 -7.29 19.66
C ASP A 219 2.28 -8.17 20.88
N LEU A 220 3.53 -8.53 21.19
CA LEU A 220 3.81 -9.35 22.36
C LEU A 220 3.79 -8.51 23.64
N SER A 221 4.33 -7.29 23.60
CA SER A 221 4.75 -6.54 24.77
C SER A 221 4.06 -5.19 25.01
N ASP A 222 3.16 -4.77 24.11
CA ASP A 222 2.36 -3.56 24.30
C ASP A 222 1.60 -3.64 25.65
N PRO A 223 1.65 -2.56 26.47
CA PRO A 223 1.12 -2.59 27.83
C PRO A 223 -0.41 -2.63 27.92
N VAL A 224 -1.13 -2.43 26.82
CA VAL A 224 -2.60 -2.39 26.75
C VAL A 224 -3.12 -3.51 25.88
N ASP A 225 -2.59 -3.62 24.66
CA ASP A 225 -3.14 -4.45 23.60
C ASP A 225 -2.28 -5.69 23.33
N GLY A 226 -1.06 -5.72 23.84
CA GLY A 226 -0.12 -6.83 23.63
C GLY A 226 -0.48 -8.10 24.39
N TRP A 227 -0.03 -9.24 23.88
CA TRP A 227 -0.31 -10.57 24.42
C TRP A 227 0.03 -10.72 25.89
N GLU A 228 1.17 -10.20 26.35
CA GLU A 228 1.57 -10.28 27.76
C GLU A 228 0.58 -9.58 28.71
N SER A 229 -0.01 -8.46 28.27
CA SER A 229 -0.96 -7.68 29.06
C SER A 229 -2.35 -8.32 29.12
N ARG A 230 -2.72 -9.06 28.06
CA ARG A 230 -4.05 -9.67 27.85
C ARG A 230 -4.10 -11.19 28.08
N PHE A 231 -2.97 -11.82 28.39
CA PHE A 231 -2.91 -13.26 28.63
C PHE A 231 -3.84 -13.71 29.78
N GLY A 232 -4.70 -14.67 29.48
CA GLY A 232 -5.71 -15.20 30.40
C GLY A 232 -6.97 -14.35 30.54
N VAL A 233 -7.06 -13.22 29.81
CA VAL A 233 -8.29 -12.43 29.67
C VAL A 233 -9.02 -12.88 28.41
N ASP A 234 -8.44 -12.60 27.25
CA ASP A 234 -8.96 -12.92 25.93
C ASP A 234 -7.92 -13.52 24.98
N LEU A 235 -6.63 -13.49 25.35
CA LEU A 235 -5.55 -14.18 24.66
C LEU A 235 -5.01 -15.34 25.51
N ASP A 236 -4.58 -16.42 24.86
CA ASP A 236 -4.02 -17.60 25.51
C ASP A 236 -2.79 -18.18 24.78
N GLY A 237 -2.36 -19.39 25.17
CA GLY A 237 -1.17 -20.01 24.59
C GLY A 237 -1.33 -20.40 23.12
N SER A 238 -2.57 -20.56 22.62
CA SER A 238 -2.85 -20.74 21.20
C SER A 238 -2.58 -19.47 20.42
N ASP A 239 -3.00 -18.31 20.93
CA ASP A 239 -2.74 -17.02 20.27
C ASP A 239 -1.23 -16.73 20.22
N PHE A 240 -0.50 -17.08 21.28
CA PHE A 240 0.97 -16.99 21.24
C PHE A 240 1.60 -17.87 20.15
N LEU A 241 1.05 -19.05 19.88
CA LEU A 241 1.53 -19.91 18.80
C LEU A 241 1.21 -19.32 17.41
N VAL A 242 0.09 -18.61 17.28
CA VAL A 242 -0.24 -17.87 16.05
C VAL A 242 0.75 -16.72 15.87
N TRP A 243 1.04 -15.96 16.92
CA TRP A 243 2.08 -14.93 16.91
C TRP A 243 3.44 -15.48 16.51
N GLN A 244 3.87 -16.61 17.05
CA GLN A 244 5.13 -17.23 16.62
C GLN A 244 5.16 -17.65 15.15
N GLN A 245 4.00 -17.98 14.56
CA GLN A 245 3.89 -18.37 13.15
C GLN A 245 3.84 -17.16 12.22
N GLU A 246 3.23 -16.07 12.69
CA GLU A 246 3.03 -14.84 11.93
C GLU A 246 4.09 -13.77 12.26
N PHE A 247 4.99 -13.98 13.22
CA PHE A 247 6.04 -13.00 13.58
C PHE A 247 6.93 -12.63 12.38
N GLY A 248 7.03 -11.33 12.13
CA GLY A 248 7.69 -10.73 10.98
C GLY A 248 6.83 -10.66 9.71
N PHE A 249 5.54 -11.00 9.78
CA PHE A 249 4.57 -10.69 8.73
C PHE A 249 4.11 -9.23 8.89
N GLY A 250 3.65 -8.61 7.79
CA GLY A 250 3.30 -7.18 7.73
C GLY A 250 4.00 -6.46 6.58
N PRO A 251 3.69 -5.18 6.32
CA PRO A 251 4.45 -4.36 5.37
C PRO A 251 5.92 -4.41 5.78
N SER A 252 6.79 -4.84 4.87
CA SER A 252 8.21 -5.04 5.16
C SER A 252 8.79 -3.78 5.78
N LEU A 253 9.01 -3.80 7.10
CA LEU A 253 9.80 -2.77 7.77
C LEU A 253 11.13 -2.66 7.01
N PRO A 254 11.65 -1.44 6.79
CA PRO A 254 12.94 -1.27 6.15
C PRO A 254 13.93 -2.18 6.87
N LEU A 255 14.49 -3.17 6.13
CA LEU A 255 15.39 -4.18 6.68
C LEU A 255 16.32 -3.50 7.67
N ALA A 256 16.24 -3.91 8.94
CA ALA A 256 17.10 -3.41 9.99
C ALA A 256 18.51 -3.34 9.43
N GLN A 257 19.10 -2.13 9.44
CA GLN A 257 20.40 -1.88 8.83
C GLN A 257 21.31 -3.03 9.21
N THR A 258 21.87 -3.73 8.21
CA THR A 258 22.75 -4.88 8.43
C THR A 258 23.68 -4.52 9.58
N VAL A 259 23.44 -5.09 10.76
CA VAL A 259 24.25 -4.80 11.94
C VAL A 259 25.67 -5.06 11.49
N PRO A 260 26.57 -4.05 11.46
CA PRO A 260 27.89 -4.23 10.90
C PRO A 260 28.50 -5.45 11.57
N GLU A 261 28.72 -6.51 10.79
CA GLU A 261 29.32 -7.71 11.35
C GLU A 261 30.63 -7.27 12.01
N PRO A 262 30.89 -7.64 13.28
CA PRO A 262 32.16 -7.31 13.90
C PRO A 262 33.24 -7.87 12.99
N ASN A 263 33.97 -6.98 12.32
CA ASN A 263 34.96 -7.32 11.29
C ASN A 263 35.68 -8.60 11.71
N GLY A 264 35.50 -9.71 10.97
CA GLY A 264 36.03 -11.03 11.38
C GLY A 264 37.54 -11.02 11.66
N VAL A 265 38.24 -9.99 11.17
CA VAL A 265 39.63 -9.64 11.50
C VAL A 265 39.87 -9.52 13.02
N LEU A 266 38.93 -8.95 13.77
CA LEU A 266 39.06 -8.69 15.20
C LEU A 266 38.95 -9.99 16.03
N LEU A 267 38.04 -10.88 15.65
CA LEU A 267 37.94 -12.23 16.22
C LEU A 267 39.13 -13.11 15.83
N GLY A 268 39.60 -13.02 14.58
CA GLY A 268 40.80 -13.73 14.13
C GLY A 268 42.07 -13.29 14.88
N ALA A 269 42.22 -11.99 15.15
CA ALA A 269 43.35 -11.45 15.91
C ALA A 269 43.36 -11.92 17.38
N MET A 270 42.18 -11.99 18.03
CA MET A 270 42.07 -12.51 19.39
C MET A 270 42.40 -14.01 19.48
N ALA A 271 41.95 -14.81 18.50
CA ALA A 271 42.30 -16.22 18.43
C ALA A 271 43.80 -16.44 18.21
N ALA A 272 44.43 -15.65 17.35
CA ALA A 272 45.87 -15.73 17.10
C ALA A 272 46.72 -15.38 18.35
N LEU A 273 46.31 -14.36 19.12
CA LEU A 273 46.98 -13.97 20.36
C LEU A 273 46.89 -15.06 21.45
N LEU A 274 45.81 -15.84 21.50
CA LEU A 274 45.68 -16.97 22.41
C LEU A 274 46.54 -18.17 21.98
N CYS A 275 46.68 -18.41 20.67
CA CYS A 275 47.54 -19.48 20.13
C CYS A 275 49.04 -19.17 20.23
N LEU A 276 49.43 -17.89 20.32
CA LEU A 276 50.83 -17.47 20.42
C LEU A 276 51.40 -17.52 21.83
N ARG A 277 50.68 -18.03 22.85
CA ARG A 277 51.27 -18.23 24.17
C ARG A 277 52.38 -19.28 24.10
N PRO A 278 53.66 -18.91 24.28
CA PRO A 278 54.74 -19.88 24.26
C PRO A 278 54.52 -20.87 25.39
N HIS A 279 54.46 -22.16 25.05
CA HIS A 279 54.56 -23.24 26.02
C HIS A 279 55.90 -23.06 26.74
N GLY A 280 55.85 -22.42 27.91
CA GLY A 280 56.97 -22.29 28.82
C GLY A 280 57.48 -23.68 29.12
N ARG A 281 58.56 -24.07 28.43
CA ARG A 281 59.27 -25.32 28.62
C ARG A 281 59.75 -25.31 30.05
N LEU A 282 59.06 -26.05 30.93
CA LEU A 282 59.46 -26.28 32.31
C LEU A 282 60.86 -26.90 32.28
N GLN A 283 61.89 -26.05 32.36
CA GLN A 283 63.25 -26.48 32.59
C GLN A 283 63.32 -26.98 34.02
N THR A 284 63.25 -28.30 34.17
CA THR A 284 63.56 -29.00 35.42
C THR A 284 65.02 -28.72 35.75
N ASN A 285 65.22 -27.76 36.65
CA ASN A 285 66.53 -27.33 37.11
C ASN A 285 67.15 -28.44 37.96
N ARG A 286 67.95 -29.30 37.33
CA ARG A 286 68.74 -30.35 37.97
C ARG A 286 69.99 -29.70 38.59
N GLN A 287 69.83 -29.06 39.74
CA GLN A 287 70.96 -28.55 40.51
C GLN A 287 71.70 -29.73 41.18
N GLY A 288 72.79 -30.15 40.53
CA GLY A 288 73.77 -31.07 41.11
C GLY A 288 74.53 -30.40 42.25
N SER A 289 74.38 -30.95 43.44
CA SER A 289 75.18 -30.67 44.62
C SER A 289 76.58 -31.26 44.46
N ARG A 290 77.57 -30.42 44.14
CA ARG A 290 79.00 -30.74 44.32
C ARG A 290 79.66 -29.74 45.26
N GLN A 291 80.05 -30.31 46.41
CA GLN A 291 81.28 -30.08 47.16
C GLN A 291 81.54 -28.70 47.77
N ARG A 292 81.70 -28.68 49.11
CA ARG A 292 82.99 -28.41 49.75
C ARG A 292 82.88 -28.52 51.28
N ALA A 293 83.70 -29.38 51.88
CA ALA A 293 84.28 -29.14 53.19
C ALA A 293 85.66 -29.83 53.23
N LEU A 294 86.70 -29.01 53.20
CA LEU A 294 88.05 -29.33 53.64
C LEU A 294 88.29 -28.40 54.84
N LEU A 295 88.51 -29.00 56.01
CA LEU A 295 89.53 -28.71 57.03
C LEU A 295 89.19 -29.49 58.30
#